data_AF-A0A2W4QNF8-F1
#
_entry.id   AF-A0A2W4QNF8-F1
#
_cell.length_a   1.000
_cell.length_b   1.000
_cell.length_c   1.000
_cell.angle_alpha   90.00
_cell.angle_beta   90.00
_cell.angle_gamma   90.00
#
_symmetry.space_group_name_H-M   'P 1'
#
loop_
_entity.id
_entity.type
_entity.pdbx_description
1 polymer ?
#
loop_
_entity_poly.entity_id
_entity_poly.type
_entity_poly.pdbx_seq_one_letter_code
_entity_poly.pdbx_strand_id
1 'polypeptide(L)'
;MDGRTAKQSVENSKNRSDEARAARLKERLEALLREAASVEVELSRADGSIVGVPHYSVIENRAHELGQQLSRRVQQQQMNELAAGAEQTAPCPACKTRWPVKIKKRRIKSVDGALELCETVAHCNRCRRDFFPSPGDVGI
;
A
#
# COMPACT_ATOMS: atom_id res chain seq x y z
N MET A 1 33.14 -27.19 -14.99
CA MET A 1 33.53 -25.81 -14.59
C MET A 1 32.95 -24.93 -15.70
N ASP A 2 31.95 -24.05 -15.58
CA ASP A 2 31.56 -23.15 -14.48
C ASP A 2 30.11 -22.62 -14.64
N GLY A 3 29.10 -23.49 -14.58
CA GLY A 3 27.69 -23.04 -14.63
C GLY A 3 27.14 -22.51 -13.29
N ARG A 4 27.80 -22.86 -12.18
CA ARG A 4 27.38 -22.48 -10.82
C ARG A 4 27.86 -21.08 -10.42
N THR A 5 29.08 -20.73 -10.84
CA THR A 5 29.75 -19.46 -10.56
C THR A 5 29.07 -18.28 -11.26
N ALA A 6 28.58 -18.47 -12.49
CA ALA A 6 27.89 -17.42 -13.25
C ALA A 6 26.52 -17.04 -12.66
N LYS A 7 25.73 -18.02 -12.19
CA LYS A 7 24.43 -17.76 -11.54
C LYS A 7 24.59 -17.02 -10.20
N GLN A 8 25.61 -17.40 -9.42
CA GLN A 8 25.94 -16.76 -8.15
C GLN A 8 26.37 -15.29 -8.31
N SER A 9 27.13 -14.97 -9.36
CA SER A 9 27.55 -13.59 -9.64
C SER A 9 26.39 -12.68 -10.06
N VAL A 10 25.41 -13.22 -10.81
CA VAL A 10 24.22 -12.47 -11.24
C VAL A 10 23.27 -12.22 -10.06
N GLU A 11 23.07 -13.22 -9.22
CA GLU A 11 22.22 -13.12 -8.02
C GLU A 11 22.81 -12.14 -6.99
N ASN A 12 24.12 -12.18 -6.78
CA ASN A 12 24.81 -11.20 -5.93
C ASN A 12 24.75 -9.77 -6.50
N SER A 13 24.81 -9.61 -7.82
CA SER A 13 24.70 -8.29 -8.46
C SER A 13 23.29 -7.72 -8.37
N LYS A 14 22.26 -8.57 -8.48
CA LYS A 14 20.86 -8.20 -8.32
C LYS A 14 20.55 -7.79 -6.88
N ASN A 15 20.99 -8.56 -5.90
CA ASN A 15 20.81 -8.22 -4.47
C ASN A 15 21.43 -6.87 -4.12
N ARG A 16 22.66 -6.58 -4.60
CA ARG A 16 23.30 -5.27 -4.39
C ARG A 16 22.52 -4.13 -5.04
N SER A 17 21.90 -4.36 -6.19
CA SER A 17 21.06 -3.37 -6.89
C SER A 17 19.76 -3.09 -6.11
N ASP A 18 19.13 -4.15 -5.58
CA ASP A 18 17.90 -4.04 -4.79
C ASP A 18 18.15 -3.34 -3.44
N GLU A 19 19.27 -3.65 -2.78
CA GLU A 19 19.74 -2.93 -1.57
C GLU A 19 19.99 -1.45 -1.86
N ALA A 20 20.69 -1.13 -2.94
CA ALA A 20 20.94 0.26 -3.33
C ALA A 20 19.64 0.99 -3.68
N ARG A 21 18.67 0.32 -4.31
CA ARG A 21 17.34 0.88 -4.57
C ARG A 21 16.59 1.14 -3.26
N ALA A 22 16.58 0.19 -2.34
CA ALA A 22 15.93 0.35 -1.05
C ALA A 22 16.52 1.51 -0.25
N ALA A 23 17.85 1.67 -0.25
CA ALA A 23 18.52 2.79 0.40
C ALA A 23 18.06 4.15 -0.17
N ARG A 24 18.03 4.30 -1.51
CA ARG A 24 17.54 5.52 -2.16
C ARG A 24 16.07 5.82 -1.83
N LEU A 25 15.23 4.79 -1.75
CA LEU A 25 13.82 4.96 -1.39
C LEU A 25 13.65 5.40 0.07
N LYS A 26 14.47 4.87 1.00
CA LYS A 26 14.47 5.30 2.40
C LYS A 26 14.91 6.75 2.55
N GLU A 27 15.98 7.14 1.85
CA GLU A 27 16.44 8.54 1.85
C GLU A 27 15.38 9.49 1.30
N ARG A 28 14.73 9.12 0.20
CA ARG A 28 13.62 9.90 -0.36
C ARG A 28 12.43 9.98 0.60
N LEU A 29 12.07 8.88 1.26
CA LEU A 29 10.99 8.86 2.24
C LEU A 29 11.29 9.81 3.40
N GLU A 30 12.51 9.76 3.93
CA GLU A 30 12.95 10.65 5.01
C GLU A 30 12.88 12.14 4.59
N ALA A 31 13.31 12.47 3.38
CA ALA A 31 13.18 13.83 2.85
C ALA A 31 11.71 14.28 2.76
N LEU A 32 10.84 13.41 2.25
CA LEU A 32 9.40 13.70 2.14
C LEU A 32 8.72 13.86 3.51
N LEU A 33 9.14 13.09 4.53
CA LEU A 33 8.61 13.22 5.89
C LEU A 33 8.99 14.55 6.52
N ARG A 34 10.22 15.03 6.30
CA ARG A 34 10.65 16.36 6.77
C ARG A 34 9.87 17.48 6.10
N GLU A 35 9.67 17.37 4.79
CA GLU A 35 8.86 18.33 4.03
C GLU A 35 7.41 18.34 4.53
N ALA A 36 6.79 17.16 4.67
CA ALA A 36 5.42 17.03 5.19
C ALA A 36 5.28 17.62 6.61
N ALA A 37 6.27 17.40 7.48
CA ALA A 37 6.26 17.98 8.82
C ALA A 37 6.35 19.52 8.79
N SER A 38 7.20 20.10 7.92
CA SER A 38 7.30 21.55 7.75
C SER A 38 5.97 22.14 7.27
N VAL A 39 5.37 21.52 6.25
CA VAL A 39 4.09 21.95 5.69
C VAL A 39 2.97 21.85 6.73
N GLU A 40 2.91 20.78 7.53
CA GLU A 40 1.88 20.64 8.57
C GLU A 40 2.01 21.73 9.65
N VAL A 41 3.23 22.10 10.03
CA VAL A 41 3.46 23.20 10.99
C VAL A 41 3.01 24.53 10.40
N GLU A 42 3.27 24.79 9.12
CA GLU A 42 2.80 25.99 8.42
C GLU A 42 1.27 26.01 8.29
N LEU A 43 0.66 24.88 7.90
CA LEU A 43 -0.79 24.72 7.79
C LEU A 43 -1.48 24.93 9.13
N SER A 44 -0.97 24.32 10.20
CA SER A 44 -1.53 24.45 11.56
C SER A 44 -1.52 25.90 12.08
N ARG A 45 -0.59 26.73 11.60
CA ARG A 45 -0.58 28.17 11.92
C ARG A 45 -1.52 28.95 11.00
N ALA A 46 -1.54 28.62 9.71
CA ALA A 46 -2.37 29.30 8.72
C ALA A 46 -3.87 29.07 8.95
N ASP A 47 -4.26 27.87 9.39
CA ASP A 47 -5.65 27.52 9.69
C ASP A 47 -6.10 27.93 11.10
N GLY A 48 -5.18 28.51 11.90
CA GLY A 48 -5.44 28.98 13.26
C GLY A 48 -5.51 27.89 14.32
N SER A 49 -5.22 26.62 13.98
CA SER A 49 -5.18 25.51 14.95
C SER A 49 -4.10 25.70 16.02
N ILE A 50 -3.01 26.40 15.68
CA ILE A 50 -1.93 26.76 16.58
C ILE A 50 -1.76 28.28 16.63
N VAL A 51 -2.02 28.86 17.80
CA VAL A 51 -1.80 30.29 18.09
C VAL A 51 -0.86 30.41 19.28
N GLY A 52 0.20 31.22 19.13
CA GLY A 52 1.21 31.40 20.18
C GLY A 52 1.91 30.09 20.53
N VAL A 53 2.03 29.80 21.82
CA VAL A 53 2.54 28.51 22.32
C VAL A 53 1.34 27.64 22.70
N PRO A 54 0.97 26.65 21.88
CA PRO A 54 -0.17 25.80 22.17
C PRO A 54 0.18 24.81 23.28
N HIS A 55 -0.83 24.22 23.90
CA HIS A 55 -0.63 23.02 24.72
C HIS A 55 -0.11 21.87 23.84
N TYR A 56 0.77 21.03 24.39
CA TYR A 56 1.46 19.98 23.62
C TYR A 56 0.51 19.00 22.93
N SER A 57 -0.63 18.68 23.57
CA SER A 57 -1.66 17.82 22.99
C SER A 57 -2.21 18.30 21.65
N VAL A 58 -2.21 19.61 21.39
CA VAL A 58 -2.62 20.15 20.08
C VAL A 58 -1.61 19.76 19.01
N ILE A 59 -0.31 19.86 19.32
CA ILE A 59 0.78 19.46 18.43
C ILE A 59 0.71 17.95 18.16
N GLU A 60 0.54 17.14 19.20
CA GLU A 60 0.41 15.69 19.06
C GLU A 60 -0.78 15.28 18.20
N ASN A 61 -1.95 15.89 18.42
CA ASN A 61 -3.15 15.60 17.64
C ASN A 61 -2.93 15.90 16.14
N ARG A 62 -2.33 17.03 15.80
CA ARG A 62 -2.01 17.39 14.40
C ARG A 62 -1.02 16.42 13.77
N ALA A 63 0.05 16.08 14.48
CA ALA A 63 1.00 15.08 14.02
C ALA A 63 0.35 13.72 13.80
N HIS A 64 -0.55 13.31 14.71
CA HIS A 64 -1.29 12.06 14.60
C HIS A 64 -2.27 12.07 13.42
N GLU A 65 -3.01 13.16 13.21
CA GLU A 65 -3.90 13.34 12.06
C GLU A 65 -3.16 13.23 10.72
N LEU A 66 -1.98 13.85 10.61
CA LEU A 66 -1.10 13.70 9.44
C LEU A 66 -0.66 12.24 9.26
N GLY A 67 -0.27 11.56 10.35
CA GLY A 67 0.11 10.15 10.32
C GLY A 67 -1.01 9.23 9.84
N GLN A 68 -2.23 9.40 10.37
CA GLN A 68 -3.41 8.64 9.93
C GLN A 68 -3.73 8.90 8.46
N GLN A 69 -3.61 10.15 8.02
CA GLN A 69 -3.78 10.55 6.63
C GLN A 69 -2.78 9.87 5.69
N LEU A 70 -1.51 9.80 6.07
CA LEU A 70 -0.48 9.09 5.30
C LEU A 70 -0.75 7.59 5.27
N SER A 71 -1.07 6.99 6.43
CA SER A 71 -1.40 5.57 6.55
C SER A 71 -2.54 5.15 5.60
N ARG A 72 -3.64 5.89 5.57
CA ARG A 72 -4.77 5.60 4.66
C ARG A 72 -4.37 5.68 3.18
N ARG A 73 -3.49 6.61 2.80
CA ARG A 73 -2.99 6.75 1.42
C ARG A 73 -2.10 5.57 1.03
N VAL A 74 -1.21 5.14 1.92
CA VAL A 74 -0.35 3.97 1.71
C VAL A 74 -1.22 2.72 1.52
N GLN A 75 -2.19 2.49 2.40
CA GLN A 75 -3.13 1.37 2.29
C GLN A 75 -3.88 1.38 0.94
N GLN A 76 -4.37 2.54 0.52
CA GLN A 76 -5.07 2.68 -0.76
C GLN A 76 -4.14 2.40 -1.95
N GLN A 77 -2.93 2.95 -1.95
CA GLN A 77 -1.98 2.75 -3.04
C GLN A 77 -1.54 1.28 -3.15
N GLN A 78 -1.23 0.64 -2.03
CA GLN A 78 -0.85 -0.78 -2.01
C GLN A 78 -1.95 -1.66 -2.60
N MET A 79 -3.21 -1.44 -2.20
CA MET A 79 -4.34 -2.20 -2.73
C MET A 79 -4.59 -1.94 -4.22
N ASN A 80 -4.39 -0.70 -4.68
CA ASN A 80 -4.51 -0.37 -6.10
C ASN A 80 -3.42 -1.06 -6.94
N GLU A 81 -2.18 -1.10 -6.45
CA GLU A 81 -1.07 -1.80 -7.12
C GLU A 81 -1.34 -3.31 -7.20
N LEU A 82 -1.84 -3.92 -6.11
CA LEU A 82 -2.23 -5.34 -6.10
C LEU A 82 -3.39 -5.61 -7.06
N ALA A 83 -4.40 -4.75 -7.10
CA ALA A 83 -5.54 -4.90 -8.02
C ALA A 83 -5.12 -4.72 -9.49
N ALA A 84 -4.19 -3.80 -9.78
CA ALA A 84 -3.69 -3.56 -11.13
C ALA A 84 -2.77 -4.70 -11.63
N GLY A 85 -2.04 -5.35 -10.73
CA GLY A 85 -1.19 -6.50 -11.04
C GLY A 85 -1.91 -7.85 -11.10
N ALA A 86 -3.21 -7.90 -10.80
CA ALA A 86 -3.95 -9.15 -10.73
C ALA A 86 -4.17 -9.79 -12.11
N GLU A 87 -4.24 -11.12 -12.12
CA GLU A 87 -4.62 -11.86 -13.32
C GLU A 87 -6.03 -11.47 -13.79
N GLN A 88 -6.23 -11.42 -15.11
CA GLN A 88 -7.52 -11.11 -15.71
C GLN A 88 -8.58 -12.21 -15.49
N THR A 89 -8.16 -13.40 -15.07
CA THR A 89 -9.06 -14.51 -14.74
C THR A 89 -8.57 -15.26 -13.50
N ALA A 90 -9.50 -15.73 -12.67
CA ALA A 90 -9.18 -16.50 -11.46
C ALA A 90 -10.02 -17.79 -11.41
N PRO A 91 -9.47 -18.91 -10.90
CA PRO A 91 -10.21 -20.15 -10.74
C PRO A 91 -11.19 -20.07 -9.57
N CYS A 92 -12.44 -20.49 -9.78
CA CYS A 92 -13.40 -20.63 -8.69
C CYS A 92 -12.87 -21.63 -7.65
N PRO A 93 -12.81 -21.28 -6.34
CA PRO A 93 -12.22 -22.14 -5.33
C PRO A 93 -12.92 -23.51 -5.21
N ALA A 94 -14.21 -23.58 -5.56
CA ALA A 94 -15.02 -24.80 -5.47
C ALA A 94 -14.99 -25.67 -6.74
N CYS A 95 -15.31 -25.11 -7.92
CA CYS A 95 -15.41 -25.89 -9.17
C CYS A 95 -14.20 -25.76 -10.09
N LYS A 96 -13.20 -24.96 -9.70
CA LYS A 96 -11.94 -24.67 -10.43
C LYS A 96 -12.08 -24.05 -11.83
N THR A 97 -13.29 -23.86 -12.33
CA THR A 97 -13.57 -23.09 -13.55
C THR A 97 -13.05 -21.66 -13.41
N ARG A 98 -12.28 -21.18 -14.40
CA ARG A 98 -11.78 -19.80 -14.40
C ARG A 98 -12.86 -18.83 -14.84
N TRP A 99 -12.94 -17.69 -14.15
CA TRP A 99 -13.88 -16.62 -14.43
C TRP A 99 -13.15 -15.28 -14.54
N PRO A 100 -13.66 -14.33 -15.34
CA PRO A 100 -13.10 -12.99 -15.45
C PRO A 100 -13.06 -12.29 -14.09
N VAL A 101 -11.92 -11.66 -13.79
CA VAL A 101 -11.73 -10.80 -12.62
C VAL A 101 -12.09 -9.38 -13.01
N LYS A 102 -12.83 -8.70 -12.13
CA LYS A 102 -13.19 -7.28 -12.24
C LYS A 102 -12.62 -6.53 -11.06
N ILE A 103 -12.23 -5.28 -11.27
CA ILE A 103 -11.88 -4.37 -10.18
C ILE A 103 -13.17 -3.74 -9.66
N LYS A 104 -13.37 -3.81 -8.35
CA LYS A 104 -14.48 -3.20 -7.63
C LYS A 104 -13.94 -2.26 -6.56
N LYS A 105 -14.61 -1.13 -6.41
CA LYS A 105 -14.34 -0.20 -5.30
C LYS A 105 -15.14 -0.60 -4.08
N ARG A 106 -14.50 -0.62 -2.91
CA ARG A 106 -15.16 -0.86 -1.63
C ARG A 106 -14.66 0.11 -0.58
N ARG A 107 -15.60 0.66 0.19
CA ARG A 107 -15.30 1.45 1.37
C ARG A 107 -15.04 0.53 2.57
N ILE A 108 -13.92 0.72 3.24
CA ILE A 108 -13.55 -0.01 4.45
C ILE A 108 -13.28 0.98 5.59
N LYS A 109 -13.35 0.49 6.83
CA LYS A 109 -12.94 1.21 8.03
C LYS A 109 -11.66 0.55 8.55
N SER A 110 -10.52 1.21 8.42
CA SER A 110 -9.27 0.79 9.06
C SER A 110 -9.16 1.40 10.46
N VAL A 111 -8.11 1.02 11.19
CA VAL A 111 -7.76 1.62 12.49
C VAL A 111 -7.61 3.14 12.36
N ASP A 112 -7.00 3.59 11.26
CA ASP A 112 -6.75 5.01 10.98
C ASP A 112 -7.93 5.71 10.30
N GLY A 113 -9.08 5.05 10.15
CA GLY A 113 -10.31 5.65 9.63
C GLY A 113 -10.80 5.05 8.30
N ALA A 114 -11.81 5.68 7.71
CA ALA A 114 -12.45 5.17 6.51
C ALA A 114 -11.61 5.45 5.25
N LEU A 115 -11.50 4.46 4.36
CA LEU A 115 -10.88 4.60 3.04
C LEU A 115 -11.63 3.80 1.97
N GLU A 116 -11.45 4.17 0.71
CA GLU A 116 -11.90 3.41 -0.45
C GLU A 116 -10.73 2.63 -1.03
N LEU A 117 -10.87 1.33 -1.22
CA LEU A 117 -9.87 0.49 -1.89
C LEU A 117 -10.43 -0.11 -3.17
N CYS A 118 -9.52 -0.43 -4.09
CA CYS A 118 -9.80 -1.30 -5.22
C CYS A 118 -9.51 -2.75 -4.82
N GLU A 119 -10.51 -3.62 -4.95
CA GLU A 119 -10.37 -5.07 -4.78
C GLU A 119 -10.74 -5.79 -6.06
N THR A 120 -10.18 -6.97 -6.25
CA THR A 120 -10.47 -7.83 -7.39
C THR A 120 -11.52 -8.86 -7.01
N VAL A 121 -12.55 -8.98 -7.85
CA VAL A 121 -13.68 -9.89 -7.64
C VAL A 121 -13.99 -10.65 -8.92
N ALA A 122 -14.25 -11.95 -8.79
CA ALA A 122 -14.76 -12.79 -9.85
C ALA A 122 -16.06 -13.47 -9.38
N HIS A 123 -16.98 -13.69 -10.33
CA HIS A 123 -18.25 -14.36 -10.06
C HIS A 123 -18.31 -15.70 -10.80
N CYS A 124 -18.58 -16.79 -10.07
CA CYS A 124 -18.77 -18.09 -10.67
C CYS A 124 -20.25 -18.35 -10.94
N ASN A 125 -20.70 -18.31 -12.20
CA ASN A 125 -22.10 -18.61 -12.56
C ASN A 125 -22.52 -20.05 -12.22
N ARG A 126 -21.57 -21.00 -12.24
CA ARG A 126 -21.85 -22.42 -11.94
C ARG A 126 -22.11 -22.66 -10.46
N CYS A 127 -21.33 -22.03 -9.59
CA CYS A 127 -21.47 -22.16 -8.14
C CYS A 127 -22.28 -21.02 -7.50
N ARG A 128 -22.70 -20.05 -8.31
CA ARG A 128 -23.45 -18.83 -7.93
C ARG A 128 -22.83 -18.12 -6.72
N ARG A 129 -21.52 -17.86 -6.78
CA ARG A 129 -20.79 -17.21 -5.70
C ARG A 129 -19.74 -16.25 -6.23
N ASP A 130 -19.57 -15.14 -5.50
CA ASP A 130 -18.41 -14.29 -5.65
C ASP A 130 -17.21 -14.94 -4.97
N PHE A 131 -16.05 -14.74 -5.55
CA PHE A 131 -14.77 -15.08 -4.94
C PHE A 131 -13.76 -13.99 -5.28
N PHE A 132 -12.88 -13.77 -4.33
CA PHE A 132 -11.74 -12.87 -4.45
C PHE A 132 -10.52 -13.74 -4.81
N PRO A 133 -9.39 -13.19 -5.25
CA PRO A 133 -8.16 -13.96 -5.44
C PRO A 133 -7.89 -14.86 -4.25
N SER A 134 -7.25 -15.99 -4.53
CA SER A 134 -7.27 -17.11 -3.59
C SER A 134 -6.65 -16.71 -2.24
N PRO A 135 -7.06 -17.33 -1.13
CA PRO A 135 -6.39 -17.14 0.16
C PRO A 135 -4.88 -17.43 0.14
N GLY A 136 -4.36 -18.08 -0.91
CA GLY A 136 -2.91 -18.28 -1.11
C GLY A 136 -2.20 -17.10 -1.78
N ASP A 137 -2.94 -16.12 -2.31
CA ASP A 137 -2.44 -14.88 -2.92
C ASP A 137 -2.48 -13.68 -1.93
N VAL A 138 -3.14 -13.85 -0.77
CA VAL A 138 -2.99 -12.93 0.36
C VAL A 138 -1.73 -13.31 1.12
N GLY A 139 -0.61 -12.72 0.70
CA GLY A 139 0.72 -13.00 1.23
C GLY A 139 1.13 -12.06 2.37
N ILE A 140 1.42 -12.70 3.51
CA ILE A 140 2.06 -12.26 4.77
C ILE A 140 1.14 -11.53 5.76
#